data_AF-A0A7C9DBB5-F1
#
_entry.id   AF-A0A7C9DBB5-F1
#
_cell.length_a   1.000
_cell.length_b   1.000
_cell.length_c   1.000
_cell.angle_alpha   90.00
_cell.angle_beta   90.00
_cell.angle_gamma   90.00
#
_symmetry.space_group_name_H-M   'P 1'
#
loop_
_entity.id
_entity.type
_entity.pdbx_description
1 polymer ?
#
loop_
_entity_poly.entity_id
_entity_poly.type
_entity_poly.pdbx_seq_one_letter_code
_entity_poly.pdbx_strand_id
1 'polypeptide(L)'
;GDSQVFLFANSKCKRYFHNRLKPSKLCWTAVYRKQHKKDISQEAVKKRRRTTKKPYSRSIVGATLEVIQKKRSEKPEVRDAAREAALREIKERIKKTKDEKRAKKAEVVAKSQKSQGKGGSRTAAPKGPKLGGGGGKR
;
A
#
# COMPACT_ATOMS: atom_id res chain seq x y z
N GLY A 1 16.18 -64.42 18.58
CA GLY A 1 15.43 -64.35 17.32
C GLY A 1 14.25 -63.45 17.56
N ASP A 2 14.08 -62.42 16.73
CA ASP A 2 12.89 -61.57 16.79
C ASP A 2 11.66 -62.46 16.54
N SER A 3 10.71 -62.47 17.47
CA SER A 3 9.55 -63.39 17.49
C SER A 3 8.49 -63.05 16.43
N GLN A 4 8.89 -62.40 15.34
CA GLN A 4 7.99 -61.96 14.28
C GLN A 4 7.53 -63.14 13.41
N VAL A 5 6.20 -63.27 13.30
CA VAL A 5 5.55 -64.23 12.41
C VAL A 5 5.15 -63.52 11.11
N PHE A 6 5.55 -64.09 9.98
CA PHE A 6 5.20 -63.58 8.65
C PHE A 6 4.21 -64.52 7.95
N LEU A 7 3.13 -63.95 7.42
CA LEU A 7 2.13 -64.67 6.64
C LEU A 7 2.42 -64.51 5.15
N PHE A 8 2.46 -65.63 4.42
CA PHE A 8 2.69 -65.64 2.97
C PHE A 8 1.51 -66.27 2.24
N ALA A 9 0.97 -65.57 1.25
CA ALA A 9 -0.15 -66.09 0.45
C ALA A 9 0.25 -67.26 -0.47
N ASN A 10 1.52 -67.35 -0.88
CA ASN A 10 2.03 -68.41 -1.76
C ASN A 10 3.54 -68.62 -1.59
N SER A 11 4.04 -69.73 -2.17
CA SER A 11 5.46 -70.12 -2.13
C SER A 11 6.39 -69.09 -2.80
N LYS A 12 5.91 -68.36 -3.81
CA LYS A 12 6.67 -67.29 -4.48
C LYS A 12 7.00 -66.14 -3.51
N CYS A 13 6.03 -65.70 -2.72
CA CYS A 13 6.23 -64.67 -1.71
C CYS A 13 7.20 -65.12 -0.60
N LYS A 14 7.04 -66.37 -0.13
CA LYS A 14 7.93 -66.97 0.89
C LYS A 14 9.38 -67.04 0.39
N ARG A 15 9.59 -67.47 -0.86
CA ARG A 15 10.93 -67.53 -1.48
C ARG A 15 11.59 -66.16 -1.55
N TYR A 16 10.86 -65.13 -1.98
CA TYR A 16 11.39 -63.77 -2.05
C TYR A 16 11.76 -63.21 -0.67
N PHE A 17 10.99 -63.55 0.36
CA PHE A 17 11.30 -63.16 1.73
C PHE A 17 12.61 -63.78 2.24
N HIS A 18 12.79 -65.10 2.08
CA HIS A 18 14.05 -65.76 2.47
C HIS A 18 15.26 -65.31 1.65
N ASN A 19 15.06 -64.97 0.37
CA ASN A 19 16.09 -64.35 -0.47
C ASN A 19 16.33 -62.87 -0.15
N ARG A 20 15.67 -62.33 0.87
CA ARG A 20 15.81 -60.93 1.36
C ARG A 20 15.54 -59.89 0.27
N LEU A 21 14.68 -60.20 -0.69
CA LEU A 21 14.26 -59.24 -1.70
C LEU A 21 13.31 -58.21 -1.10
N LYS A 22 13.59 -56.93 -1.35
CA LYS A 22 12.76 -55.83 -0.88
C LYS A 22 11.46 -55.75 -1.69
N PRO A 23 10.27 -55.82 -1.06
CA PRO A 23 9.00 -55.65 -1.77
C PRO A 23 8.93 -54.34 -2.56
N SER A 24 9.56 -53.26 -2.07
CA SER A 24 9.66 -51.97 -2.76
C SER A 24 10.35 -52.00 -4.12
N LYS A 25 11.09 -53.07 -4.46
CA LYS A 25 11.74 -53.26 -5.76
C LYS A 25 10.95 -54.17 -6.70
N LEU A 26 9.89 -54.83 -6.21
CA LEU A 26 9.07 -55.76 -6.99
C LEU A 26 7.84 -55.05 -7.56
N CYS A 27 7.82 -54.82 -8.87
CA CYS A 27 6.87 -53.94 -9.57
C CYS A 27 5.38 -54.25 -9.34
N TRP A 28 5.04 -55.51 -9.06
CA TRP A 28 3.67 -55.98 -8.88
C TRP A 28 3.16 -55.90 -7.43
N THR A 29 4.04 -55.62 -6.47
CA THR A 29 3.65 -55.60 -5.04
C THR A 29 2.94 -54.29 -4.68
N ALA A 30 2.07 -54.35 -3.66
CA ALA A 30 1.36 -53.18 -3.15
C ALA A 30 2.32 -52.08 -2.66
N VAL A 31 3.43 -52.46 -2.02
CA VAL A 31 4.44 -51.52 -1.53
C VAL A 31 5.07 -50.74 -2.69
N TYR A 32 5.43 -51.42 -3.78
CA TYR A 32 5.97 -50.77 -4.97
C TYR A 32 4.93 -49.80 -5.56
N ARG A 33 3.69 -50.25 -5.76
CA ARG A 33 2.63 -49.43 -6.37
C ARG A 33 2.35 -48.16 -5.57
N LYS A 34 2.30 -48.28 -4.24
CA LYS A 34 2.14 -47.13 -3.32
C LYS A 34 3.28 -46.12 -3.45
N GLN A 35 4.54 -46.59 -3.48
CA GLN A 35 5.71 -45.70 -3.62
C GLN A 35 5.77 -45.02 -4.99
N HIS A 36 5.39 -45.73 -6.04
CA HIS A 36 5.42 -45.24 -7.43
C HIS A 36 4.11 -44.57 -7.87
N LYS A 37 3.21 -44.26 -6.92
CA LYS A 37 1.93 -43.58 -7.18
C LYS A 37 1.06 -44.26 -8.25
N LYS A 38 1.14 -45.60 -8.34
CA LYS A 38 0.30 -46.41 -9.24
C LYS A 38 -1.06 -46.78 -8.63
N ASP A 39 -1.33 -46.35 -7.40
CA ASP A 39 -2.61 -46.54 -6.73
C ASP A 39 -3.46 -45.27 -6.89
N ILE A 40 -4.67 -45.45 -7.42
CA ILE A 40 -5.61 -44.38 -7.80
C ILE A 40 -6.12 -43.61 -6.56
N SER A 41 -6.02 -44.18 -5.36
CA SER A 41 -6.56 -43.60 -4.12
C SER A 41 -5.84 -42.34 -3.62
N GLN A 42 -4.74 -41.91 -4.25
CA GLN A 42 -4.02 -40.69 -3.87
C GLN A 42 -4.74 -39.39 -4.25
N GLU A 43 -5.71 -39.40 -5.18
CA GLU A 43 -6.45 -38.18 -5.55
C GLU A 43 -7.38 -37.67 -4.46
N ALA A 44 -7.87 -38.55 -3.57
CA ALA A 44 -8.90 -38.20 -2.60
C ALA A 44 -8.43 -37.24 -1.49
N VAL A 45 -7.12 -37.06 -1.29
CA VAL A 45 -6.57 -36.34 -0.12
C VAL A 45 -5.62 -35.21 -0.51
N LYS A 46 -5.89 -34.49 -1.61
CA LYS A 46 -5.31 -33.15 -1.75
C LYS A 46 -6.02 -32.24 -0.74
N LYS A 47 -5.58 -32.27 0.53
CA LYS A 47 -6.12 -31.45 1.62
C LYS A 47 -6.07 -29.99 1.20
N ARG A 48 -7.23 -29.44 0.85
CA ARG A 48 -7.42 -28.03 0.55
C ARG A 48 -7.12 -27.25 1.83
N ARG A 49 -5.98 -26.56 1.89
CA ARG A 49 -5.63 -25.69 3.01
C ARG A 49 -6.65 -24.56 3.07
N ARG A 50 -7.55 -24.59 4.06
CA ARG A 50 -8.50 -23.49 4.31
C ARG A 50 -7.76 -22.33 4.99
N THR A 51 -7.44 -21.29 4.23
CA THR A 51 -6.96 -20.03 4.80
C THR A 51 -8.17 -19.22 5.25
N THR A 52 -8.32 -19.00 6.55
CA THR A 52 -9.38 -18.15 7.10
C THR A 52 -8.88 -16.71 7.19
N LYS A 53 -9.37 -15.81 6.33
CA LYS A 53 -9.13 -14.37 6.47
C LYS A 53 -10.11 -13.81 7.49
N LYS A 54 -9.74 -13.77 8.77
CA LYS A 54 -10.52 -13.05 9.78
C LYS A 54 -10.24 -11.55 9.62
N PRO A 55 -11.26 -10.70 9.35
CA PRO A 55 -11.06 -9.26 9.31
C PRO A 55 -10.60 -8.76 10.68
N TYR A 56 -9.59 -7.89 10.70
CA TYR A 56 -9.04 -7.33 11.94
C TYR A 56 -10.03 -6.30 12.52
N SER A 57 -10.85 -6.75 13.46
CA SER A 57 -11.86 -5.94 14.15
C SER A 57 -11.41 -5.58 15.57
N ARG A 58 -10.23 -4.98 15.72
CA ARG A 58 -9.74 -4.49 17.02
C ARG A 58 -9.91 -2.99 17.15
N SER A 59 -10.18 -2.53 18.37
CA SER A 59 -10.07 -1.12 18.73
C SER A 59 -8.62 -0.65 18.63
N ILE A 60 -8.43 0.64 18.38
CA ILE A 60 -7.11 1.28 18.29
C ILE A 60 -7.01 2.28 19.45
N VAL A 61 -5.82 2.48 20.01
CA VAL A 61 -5.63 3.51 21.06
C VAL A 61 -6.13 4.86 20.53
N GLY A 62 -7.04 5.50 21.27
CA GLY A 62 -7.68 6.76 20.86
C GLY A 62 -8.97 6.62 20.04
N ALA A 63 -9.41 5.41 19.66
CA ALA A 63 -10.70 5.19 19.03
C ALA A 63 -11.27 3.78 19.31
N THR A 64 -12.46 3.72 19.91
CA THR A 64 -13.17 2.45 20.12
C THR A 64 -13.65 1.87 18.77
N LEU A 65 -13.87 0.55 18.73
CA LEU A 65 -14.29 -0.16 17.52
C LEU A 65 -15.58 0.43 16.92
N GLU A 66 -16.52 0.83 17.79
CA GLU A 66 -17.81 1.40 17.40
C GLU A 66 -17.67 2.75 16.69
N VAL A 67 -16.76 3.61 17.17
CA VAL A 67 -16.50 4.91 16.55
C VAL A 67 -15.90 4.73 15.16
N ILE A 68 -15.00 3.76 15.00
CA ILE A 68 -14.39 3.43 13.71
C ILE A 68 -15.45 2.90 12.73
N GLN A 69 -16.35 2.03 13.20
CA GLN A 69 -17.42 1.49 12.37
C GLN A 69 -18.41 2.57 11.94
N LYS A 70 -18.87 3.43 12.86
CA LYS A 70 -19.77 4.54 12.56
C LYS A 70 -19.19 5.48 11.49
N LYS A 71 -17.92 5.89 11.66
CA LYS A 71 -17.22 6.71 10.66
C LYS A 71 -17.04 6.01 9.31
N ARG A 72 -16.89 4.68 9.27
CA ARG A 72 -16.82 3.90 8.03
C ARG A 72 -18.18 3.68 7.36
N SER A 73 -19.26 3.59 8.13
CA SER A 73 -20.61 3.41 7.61
C SER A 73 -21.32 4.71 7.22
N GLU A 74 -20.77 5.88 7.55
CA GLU A 74 -21.30 7.17 7.10
C GLU A 74 -21.50 7.21 5.58
N LYS A 75 -22.59 7.83 5.14
CA LYS A 75 -22.91 7.96 3.72
C LYS A 75 -21.87 8.84 3.01
N PRO A 76 -21.50 8.53 1.76
CA PRO A 76 -20.50 9.30 1.02
C PRO A 76 -20.89 10.78 0.88
N GLU A 77 -22.17 11.07 0.71
CA GLU A 77 -22.72 12.44 0.62
C GLU A 77 -22.39 13.30 1.85
N VAL A 78 -22.46 12.73 3.06
CA VAL A 78 -22.14 13.43 4.31
C VAL A 78 -20.63 13.70 4.38
N ARG A 79 -19.81 12.75 3.90
CA ARG A 79 -18.35 12.93 3.84
C ARG A 79 -17.95 14.00 2.84
N ASP A 80 -18.59 14.02 1.69
CA ASP A 80 -18.29 14.99 0.64
C ASP A 80 -18.75 16.40 1.04
N ALA A 81 -19.91 16.53 1.67
CA ALA A 81 -20.34 17.79 2.28
C ALA A 81 -19.35 18.30 3.35
N ALA A 82 -18.86 17.42 4.23
CA ALA A 82 -17.86 17.79 5.22
C ALA A 82 -16.51 18.20 4.60
N ARG A 83 -16.09 17.52 3.52
CA ARG A 83 -14.90 17.91 2.74
C ARG A 83 -15.07 19.28 2.08
N GLU A 84 -16.22 19.52 1.46
CA GLU A 84 -16.51 20.80 0.83
C GLU A 84 -16.55 21.95 1.84
N ALA A 85 -17.18 21.74 3.00
CA ALA A 85 -17.20 22.72 4.07
C ALA A 85 -15.78 23.05 4.58
N ALA A 86 -14.94 22.03 4.80
CA ALA A 86 -13.56 22.22 5.20
C ALA A 86 -12.74 22.97 4.14
N LEU A 87 -12.94 22.65 2.85
CA LEU A 87 -12.28 23.35 1.75
C LEU A 87 -12.73 24.81 1.62
N ARG A 88 -14.00 25.12 1.88
CA ARG A 88 -14.49 26.51 1.90
C ARG A 88 -13.87 27.29 3.05
N GLU A 89 -13.83 26.72 4.25
CA GLU A 89 -13.20 27.35 5.42
C GLU A 89 -11.70 27.64 5.18
N ILE A 90 -10.98 26.68 4.59
CA ILE A 90 -9.56 26.88 4.23
C ILE A 90 -9.40 28.02 3.21
N LYS A 91 -10.24 28.05 2.17
CA LYS A 91 -10.21 29.11 1.15
C LYS A 91 -10.53 30.48 1.76
N GLU A 92 -11.47 30.55 2.69
CA GLU A 92 -11.82 31.78 3.40
C GLU A 92 -10.68 32.25 4.32
N ARG A 93 -10.02 31.35 5.05
CA ARG A 93 -8.82 31.69 5.85
C ARG A 93 -7.67 32.18 4.98
N ILE A 94 -7.45 31.57 3.82
CA ILE A 94 -6.43 32.03 2.86
C ILE A 94 -6.79 33.41 2.28
N LYS A 95 -8.07 33.67 1.99
CA LYS A 95 -8.52 34.97 1.49
C LYS A 95 -8.31 36.06 2.54
N LYS A 96 -8.76 35.84 3.78
CA LYS A 96 -8.57 36.78 4.90
C LYS A 96 -7.08 37.11 5.13
N THR A 97 -6.22 36.10 5.18
CA THR A 97 -4.77 36.32 5.34
C THR A 97 -4.11 37.00 4.13
N LYS A 98 -4.62 36.81 2.91
CA LYS A 98 -4.16 37.55 1.72
C LYS A 98 -4.59 39.01 1.74
N ASP A 99 -5.82 39.29 2.17
CA ASP A 99 -6.36 40.65 2.25
C ASP A 99 -5.66 41.44 3.37
N GLU A 100 -5.37 40.83 4.51
CA GLU A 100 -4.53 41.42 5.57
C GLU A 100 -3.10 41.72 5.08
N LYS A 101 -2.50 40.82 4.29
CA LYS A 101 -1.18 41.05 3.68
C LYS A 101 -1.21 42.17 2.65
N ARG A 102 -2.29 42.32 1.88
CA ARG A 102 -2.48 43.41 0.92
C ARG A 102 -2.71 44.75 1.62
N ALA A 103 -3.50 44.78 2.68
CA ALA A 103 -3.72 45.97 3.50
C ALA A 103 -2.43 46.46 4.16
N LYS A 104 -1.61 45.55 4.73
CA LYS A 104 -0.30 45.90 5.28
C LYS A 104 0.67 46.41 4.22
N LYS A 105 0.66 45.85 3.01
CA LYS A 105 1.47 46.37 1.89
C LYS A 105 1.01 47.75 1.41
N ALA A 106 -0.29 47.99 1.36
CA ALA A 106 -0.85 49.30 0.99
C ALA A 106 -0.53 50.38 2.04
N GLU A 107 -0.58 50.04 3.33
CA GLU A 107 -0.19 50.96 4.41
C GLU A 107 1.29 51.34 4.35
N VAL A 108 2.17 50.38 4.07
CA VAL A 108 3.62 50.64 3.91
C VAL A 108 3.91 51.53 2.69
N VAL A 109 3.20 51.32 1.57
CA VAL A 109 3.34 52.15 0.36
C VAL A 109 2.78 53.57 0.58
N ALA A 110 1.63 53.71 1.24
CA ALA A 110 1.05 55.01 1.56
C ALA A 110 1.93 55.81 2.55
N LYS A 111 2.59 55.14 3.49
CA LYS A 111 3.54 55.78 4.42
C LYS A 111 4.83 56.21 3.73
N SER A 112 5.27 55.49 2.70
CA SER A 112 6.43 55.87 1.86
C SER A 112 6.13 57.03 0.89
N GLN A 113 4.88 57.22 0.46
CA GLN A 113 4.50 58.37 -0.38
C GLN A 113 4.31 59.68 0.43
N LYS A 114 4.06 59.60 1.75
CA LYS A 114 3.95 60.79 2.61
C LYS A 114 5.30 61.38 3.05
N SER A 115 6.42 60.68 2.82
CA SER A 115 7.76 61.15 3.19
C SER A 115 8.56 61.79 2.05
N GLN A 116 8.00 61.96 0.84
CA GLN A 116 8.72 62.58 -0.28
C GLN A 116 7.98 63.83 -0.78
N GLY A 117 8.09 64.90 0.01
CA GLY A 117 7.55 66.21 -0.33
C GLY A 117 8.38 67.35 0.23
N LYS A 118 9.67 67.47 -0.16
CA LYS A 118 10.40 68.76 -0.17
C LYS A 118 11.79 68.68 -0.84
N GLY A 119 12.00 69.53 -1.85
CA GLY A 119 13.29 69.94 -2.43
C GLY A 119 13.94 68.93 -3.38
N GLY A 120 14.55 69.27 -4.51
CA GLY A 120 15.01 70.53 -5.09
C GLY A 120 15.94 70.15 -6.26
N SER A 121 16.02 71.02 -7.26
CA SER A 121 16.53 70.85 -8.63
C SER A 121 18.00 70.41 -8.83
N ARG A 122 18.28 70.00 -10.09
CA ARG A 122 19.56 69.97 -10.87
C ARG A 122 20.39 68.66 -10.70
N THR A 123 20.94 68.00 -11.73
CA THR A 123 21.35 68.41 -13.09
C THR A 123 21.71 67.17 -13.95
N ALA A 124 21.70 67.36 -15.27
CA ALA A 124 22.54 66.71 -16.30
C ALA A 124 22.18 65.29 -16.83
N ALA A 125 21.51 65.29 -17.99
CA ALA A 125 21.86 64.45 -19.15
C ALA A 125 22.67 65.34 -20.14
N PRO A 126 23.40 64.86 -21.17
CA PRO A 126 23.17 63.66 -22.00
C PRO A 126 24.48 62.87 -22.26
N LYS A 127 24.59 61.73 -22.95
CA LYS A 127 24.12 61.27 -24.26
C LYS A 127 24.28 59.73 -24.32
N GLY A 128 23.40 59.06 -25.05
CA GLY A 128 23.65 57.69 -25.56
C GLY A 128 24.66 57.71 -26.74
N PRO A 129 24.85 56.60 -27.51
CA PRO A 129 23.70 55.86 -28.03
C PRO A 129 23.91 54.35 -28.35
N LYS A 130 22.79 53.76 -28.77
CA LYS A 130 22.63 52.66 -29.76
C LYS A 130 22.67 51.18 -29.32
N LEU A 131 21.46 50.61 -29.44
CA LEU A 131 21.09 49.40 -30.20
C LEU A 131 21.49 48.02 -29.68
N GLY A 132 20.45 47.25 -29.35
CA GLY A 132 20.12 46.11 -30.21
C GLY A 132 20.33 44.71 -29.60
N GLY A 133 19.21 43.98 -29.50
CA GLY A 133 19.17 42.60 -29.96
C GLY A 133 19.33 41.48 -28.93
N GLY A 134 18.40 40.53 -29.00
CA GLY A 134 18.74 39.11 -28.84
C GLY A 134 18.27 38.45 -27.55
N GLY A 135 17.34 37.50 -27.68
CA GLY A 135 16.91 36.64 -26.60
C GLY A 135 17.90 35.50 -26.27
N GLY A 136 17.53 34.63 -25.34
CA GLY A 136 18.26 33.40 -25.08
C GLY A 136 18.08 32.82 -23.68
N LYS A 137 17.42 31.67 -23.63
CA LYS A 137 17.34 30.64 -22.57
C LYS A 137 18.43 30.69 -21.48
N ARG A 138 18.00 30.45 -20.23
CA ARG A 138 18.46 29.32 -19.40
C ARG A 138 17.30 28.78 -18.57
#